data_AF-A0A7W0JJ28-F1
#
_entry.id   AF-A0A7W0JJ28-F1
#
_cell.length_a   1.000
_cell.length_b   1.000
_cell.length_c   1.000
_cell.angle_alpha   90.00
_cell.angle_beta   90.00
_cell.angle_gamma   90.00
#
_symmetry.space_group_name_H-M   'P 1'
#
loop_
_entity.id
_entity.type
_entity.pdbx_description
1 polymer ?
#
loop_
_entity_poly.entity_id
_entity_poly.type
_entity_poly.pdbx_seq_one_letter_code
_entity_poly.pdbx_strand_id
1 'polypeptide(L)'
;MKSEQKQARVRVGVDTGGTFTDFVFHAGGRARLFKLASTPADASIAIIEGLRRVAVETGVRVHDLEVVHGTTVGTNALLQRRGARAALVTTRGFEDVLVIGRQARGSLYDLNWTRPAPLVADDLRFGVRERVAADGSVVEELDEEELLALVSKLKRARVESVAVSLLFSFAAPGHERRIERAIAAALPGVPLSVSHKILPEYREYERTSTVAVNAYLQPLMGAYLRRLGASVKGKSLRVMQSSG
;
A
#
# COMPACT_ATOMS: atom_id res chain seq x y z
N MET A 1 9.35 -25.55 -42.26
CA MET A 1 8.92 -25.24 -40.87
C MET A 1 10.06 -24.51 -40.16
N LYS A 2 10.01 -23.17 -40.13
CA LYS A 2 10.98 -22.35 -39.38
C LYS A 2 10.57 -22.40 -37.91
N SER A 3 11.45 -22.89 -37.06
CA SER A 3 11.32 -22.80 -35.62
C SER A 3 11.23 -21.32 -35.24
N GLU A 4 10.12 -20.91 -34.62
CA GLU A 4 10.07 -19.65 -33.88
C GLU A 4 11.08 -19.77 -32.73
N GLN A 5 12.29 -19.23 -32.94
CA GLN A 5 13.20 -18.93 -31.84
C GLN A 5 12.47 -17.96 -30.92
N LYS A 6 11.93 -18.50 -29.83
CA LYS A 6 11.39 -17.74 -28.71
C LYS A 6 12.49 -16.76 -28.28
N GLN A 7 12.37 -15.48 -28.65
CA GLN A 7 13.33 -14.45 -28.23
C GLN A 7 13.58 -14.60 -26.73
N ALA A 8 14.83 -14.84 -26.34
CA ALA A 8 15.20 -15.02 -24.95
C ALA A 8 14.78 -13.74 -24.21
N ARG A 9 13.80 -13.85 -23.32
CA ARG A 9 13.35 -12.73 -22.50
C ARG A 9 14.48 -12.31 -21.58
N VAL A 10 14.94 -11.07 -21.73
CA VAL A 10 15.93 -10.49 -20.82
C VAL A 10 15.25 -10.16 -19.50
N ARG A 11 15.78 -10.74 -18.42
CA ARG A 11 15.34 -10.44 -17.05
C ARG A 11 16.27 -9.40 -16.42
N VAL A 12 15.66 -8.41 -15.77
CA VAL A 12 16.33 -7.30 -15.10
C VAL A 12 15.86 -7.27 -13.65
N GLY A 13 16.79 -7.40 -12.72
CA GLY A 13 16.60 -7.04 -11.31
C GLY A 13 16.84 -5.56 -11.13
N VAL A 14 15.94 -4.88 -10.43
CA VAL A 14 16.02 -3.45 -10.13
C VAL A 14 15.80 -3.24 -8.64
N ASP A 15 16.76 -2.64 -7.94
CA ASP A 15 16.59 -2.23 -6.55
C ASP A 15 16.67 -0.71 -6.45
N THR A 16 15.67 -0.09 -5.82
CA THR A 16 15.62 1.37 -5.64
C THR A 16 15.83 1.75 -4.19
N GLY A 17 17.01 2.31 -3.94
CA GLY A 17 17.39 2.96 -2.69
C GLY A 17 17.01 4.43 -2.64
N GLY A 18 17.46 5.11 -1.58
CA GLY A 18 17.35 6.58 -1.46
C GLY A 18 18.38 7.35 -2.29
N THR A 19 19.55 6.77 -2.54
CA THR A 19 20.68 7.43 -3.21
C THR A 19 20.89 6.90 -4.63
N PHE A 20 20.87 5.57 -4.80
CA PHE A 20 21.10 4.91 -6.07
C PHE A 20 20.01 3.89 -6.38
N THR A 21 19.77 3.71 -7.67
CA THR A 21 18.98 2.62 -8.24
C THR A 21 19.95 1.64 -8.91
N ASP A 22 19.95 0.41 -8.40
CA ASP A 22 20.81 -0.68 -8.83
C ASP A 22 20.12 -1.54 -9.89
N PHE A 23 20.85 -1.92 -10.93
CA PHE A 23 20.36 -2.79 -12.00
C PHE A 23 21.26 -3.99 -12.17
N VAL A 24 20.65 -5.16 -12.34
CA VAL A 24 21.34 -6.42 -12.68
C VAL A 24 20.58 -7.13 -13.79
N PHE A 25 21.29 -7.59 -14.82
CA PHE A 25 20.68 -8.32 -15.94
C PHE A 25 21.70 -9.25 -16.60
N HIS A 26 21.23 -10.18 -17.41
CA HIS A 26 22.09 -11.10 -18.15
C HIS A 26 22.19 -10.68 -19.62
N ALA A 27 23.41 -10.54 -20.13
CA ALA A 27 23.70 -10.26 -21.54
C ALA A 27 25.00 -10.93 -21.97
N GLY A 28 25.01 -11.54 -23.17
CA GLY A 28 26.20 -12.23 -23.70
C GLY A 28 26.73 -13.35 -22.80
N GLY A 29 25.84 -14.07 -22.11
CA GLY A 29 26.19 -15.17 -21.21
C GLY A 29 26.78 -14.75 -19.86
N ARG A 30 26.75 -13.46 -19.50
CA ARG A 30 27.31 -12.93 -18.24
C ARG A 30 26.32 -12.01 -17.55
N ALA A 31 26.42 -11.91 -16.22
CA ALA A 31 25.73 -10.88 -15.47
C ALA A 31 26.40 -9.52 -15.71
N ARG A 32 25.57 -8.49 -15.88
CA ARG A 32 25.95 -7.08 -15.99
C ARG A 32 25.29 -6.32 -14.85
N LEU A 33 26.01 -5.34 -14.31
CA LEU A 33 25.52 -4.48 -13.25
C LEU A 33 25.87 -3.02 -13.56
N PHE A 34 24.98 -2.11 -13.19
CA PHE A 34 25.26 -0.68 -13.15
C PHE A 34 24.33 0.01 -12.16
N LYS A 35 24.66 1.26 -11.82
CA LYS A 35 23.87 2.10 -10.93
C LYS A 35 23.53 3.41 -11.62
N LEU A 36 22.35 3.94 -11.31
CA LEU A 36 21.96 5.31 -11.63
C LEU A 36 21.64 6.05 -10.33
N ALA A 37 21.81 7.37 -10.32
CA ALA A 37 21.35 8.18 -9.19
C ALA A 37 19.83 8.05 -9.06
N SER A 38 19.33 7.83 -7.84
CA SER A 38 17.90 7.80 -7.59
C SER A 38 17.29 9.19 -7.79
N THR A 39 16.01 9.23 -8.14
CA THR A 39 15.25 10.48 -8.27
C THR A 39 14.20 10.53 -7.15
N PRO A 40 14.47 11.18 -6.00
CA PRO A 40 13.59 11.10 -4.83
C PRO A 40 12.17 11.61 -5.07
N ALA A 41 12.01 12.58 -5.97
CA ALA A 41 10.70 13.11 -6.35
C ALA A 41 9.86 12.09 -7.15
N ASP A 42 10.52 11.22 -7.93
CA ASP A 42 9.86 10.15 -8.67
C ASP A 42 10.84 9.03 -9.02
N ALA A 43 10.83 7.97 -8.21
CA ALA A 43 11.69 6.80 -8.39
C ALA A 43 11.53 6.13 -9.77
N SER A 44 10.39 6.31 -10.45
CA SER A 44 10.17 5.69 -11.76
C SER A 44 11.10 6.23 -12.84
N ILE A 45 11.61 7.46 -12.70
CA ILE A 45 12.48 8.11 -13.69
C ILE A 45 13.79 7.33 -13.86
N ALA A 46 14.52 7.12 -12.77
CA ALA A 46 15.78 6.38 -12.77
C ALA A 46 15.59 4.94 -13.28
N ILE A 47 14.47 4.31 -12.93
CA ILE A 47 14.14 2.96 -13.38
C ILE A 47 13.93 2.91 -14.89
N ILE A 48 13.11 3.81 -15.44
CA ILE A 48 12.83 3.85 -16.88
C ILE A 48 14.09 4.16 -17.68
N GLU A 49 14.94 5.06 -17.19
CA GLU A 49 16.23 5.36 -17.80
C GLU A 49 17.14 4.12 -17.83
N GLY A 50 17.27 3.41 -16.70
CA GLY A 50 18.07 2.19 -16.64
C GLY A 50 17.53 1.08 -17.53
N LEU A 51 16.20 0.92 -17.61
CA LEU A 51 15.59 -0.06 -18.52
C LEU A 51 15.85 0.29 -20.00
N ARG A 52 15.84 1.57 -20.38
CA ARG A 52 16.23 2.01 -21.74
C ARG A 52 17.69 1.68 -22.04
N ARG A 53 18.59 1.87 -21.08
CA ARG A 53 19.99 1.47 -21.21
C ARG A 53 20.13 -0.03 -21.43
N VAL A 54 19.44 -0.85 -20.63
CA VAL A 54 19.45 -2.32 -20.81
C VAL A 54 18.91 -2.72 -22.19
N ALA A 55 17.84 -2.06 -22.66
CA ALA A 55 17.28 -2.30 -23.98
C ALA A 55 18.29 -2.03 -25.12
N VAL A 56 19.04 -0.93 -25.03
CA VAL A 56 20.12 -0.61 -25.98
C VAL A 56 21.23 -1.66 -25.93
N GLU A 57 21.67 -2.06 -24.74
CA GLU A 57 22.77 -3.02 -24.58
C GLU A 57 22.41 -4.45 -25.03
N THR A 58 21.12 -4.82 -24.98
CA THR A 58 20.64 -6.18 -25.31
C THR A 58 19.95 -6.30 -26.66
N GLY A 59 19.63 -5.18 -27.30
CA GLY A 59 18.83 -5.14 -28.53
C GLY A 59 17.35 -5.53 -28.33
N VAL A 60 16.90 -5.71 -27.08
CA VAL A 60 15.51 -6.04 -26.74
C VAL A 60 14.75 -4.75 -26.47
N ARG A 61 13.49 -4.66 -26.92
CA ARG A 61 12.65 -3.50 -26.61
C ARG A 61 12.36 -3.44 -25.11
N VAL A 62 12.30 -2.24 -24.54
CA VAL A 62 11.96 -2.03 -23.11
C VAL A 62 10.68 -2.77 -22.71
N HIS A 63 9.66 -2.78 -23.58
CA HIS A 63 8.40 -3.47 -23.36
C HIS A 63 8.51 -4.99 -23.17
N ASP A 64 9.56 -5.62 -23.71
CA ASP A 64 9.75 -7.07 -23.68
C ASP A 64 10.68 -7.53 -22.54
N LEU A 65 11.20 -6.60 -21.73
CA LEU A 65 12.00 -6.89 -20.54
C LEU A 65 11.12 -7.45 -19.42
N GLU A 66 11.59 -8.53 -18.77
CA GLU A 66 11.05 -8.99 -17.50
C GLU A 66 11.73 -8.27 -16.34
N VAL A 67 10.99 -7.44 -15.62
CA VAL A 67 11.49 -6.63 -14.50
C VAL A 67 11.09 -7.28 -13.18
N VAL A 68 12.06 -7.51 -12.30
CA VAL A 68 11.86 -7.87 -10.90
C VAL A 68 12.36 -6.71 -10.06
N HIS A 69 11.47 -6.08 -9.32
CA HIS A 69 11.71 -4.80 -8.70
C HIS A 69 11.59 -4.86 -7.17
N GLY A 70 12.67 -4.51 -6.48
CA GLY A 70 12.71 -4.22 -5.05
C GLY A 70 12.79 -2.71 -4.81
N THR A 71 12.19 -2.21 -3.74
CA THR A 71 12.20 -0.78 -3.44
C THR A 71 12.10 -0.48 -1.97
N THR A 72 12.78 0.59 -1.57
CA THR A 72 12.69 1.20 -0.24
C THR A 72 11.79 2.44 -0.21
N VAL A 73 11.16 2.81 -1.33
CA VAL A 73 10.35 4.05 -1.42
C VAL A 73 9.21 4.04 -0.40
N GLY A 74 8.49 2.92 -0.26
CA GLY A 74 7.41 2.79 0.72
C GLY A 74 7.90 2.93 2.17
N THR A 75 9.00 2.24 2.52
CA THR A 75 9.61 2.32 3.86
C THR A 75 10.10 3.73 4.18
N ASN A 76 10.78 4.38 3.23
CA ASN A 76 11.27 5.75 3.41
C ASN A 76 10.11 6.75 3.55
N ALA A 77 9.05 6.61 2.75
CA ALA A 77 7.85 7.44 2.89
C ALA A 77 7.19 7.30 4.26
N LEU A 78 7.17 6.08 4.82
CA LEU A 78 6.67 5.82 6.16
C LEU A 78 7.54 6.50 7.23
N LEU A 79 8.87 6.30 7.17
CA LEU A 79 9.83 6.88 8.12
C LEU A 79 9.82 8.42 8.09
N GLN A 80 9.71 9.01 6.90
CA GLN A 80 9.67 10.46 6.69
C GLN A 80 8.28 11.07 6.89
N ARG A 81 7.27 10.25 7.18
CA ARG A 81 5.85 10.66 7.25
C ARG A 81 5.40 11.45 6.01
N ARG A 82 5.73 10.93 4.82
CA ARG A 82 5.33 11.46 3.52
C ARG A 82 4.33 10.53 2.82
N GLY A 83 3.24 10.22 3.49
CA GLY A 83 2.14 9.44 2.93
C GLY A 83 0.91 10.28 2.68
N ALA A 84 -0.15 9.60 2.28
CA ALA A 84 -1.43 10.20 2.01
C ALA A 84 -2.12 10.69 3.29
N ARG A 85 -2.99 11.68 3.15
CA ARG A 85 -3.97 12.07 4.15
C ARG A 85 -5.06 10.98 4.26
N ALA A 86 -4.67 9.87 4.89
CA ALA A 86 -5.48 8.69 5.05
C ALA A 86 -6.47 8.85 6.21
N ALA A 87 -7.72 8.44 6.00
CA ALA A 87 -8.69 8.28 7.08
C ALA A 87 -8.73 6.84 7.58
N LEU A 88 -9.12 6.67 8.85
CA LEU A 88 -9.38 5.38 9.47
C LEU A 88 -10.86 5.30 9.87
N VAL A 89 -11.55 4.27 9.39
CA VAL A 89 -12.93 3.94 9.77
C VAL A 89 -12.91 2.68 10.63
N THR A 90 -13.43 2.78 11.85
CA THR A 90 -13.52 1.68 12.81
C THR A 90 -14.94 1.54 13.34
N THR A 91 -15.21 0.42 14.01
CA THR A 91 -16.33 0.33 14.95
C THR A 91 -16.27 1.51 15.93
N ARG A 92 -17.40 2.14 16.24
CA ARG A 92 -17.47 3.24 17.22
C ARG A 92 -16.91 2.81 18.57
N GLY A 93 -16.11 3.68 19.18
CA GLY A 93 -15.36 3.41 20.41
C GLY A 93 -13.99 2.74 20.18
N PHE A 94 -13.62 2.45 18.93
CA PHE A 94 -12.32 1.85 18.55
C PHE A 94 -11.47 2.78 17.68
N GLU A 95 -11.85 4.07 17.56
CA GLU A 95 -11.18 5.07 16.74
C GLU A 95 -9.70 5.23 17.14
N ASP A 96 -9.43 5.11 18.44
CA ASP A 96 -8.10 5.29 19.03
C ASP A 96 -7.29 4.01 19.16
N VAL A 97 -7.67 2.92 18.48
CA VAL A 97 -6.94 1.65 18.52
C VAL A 97 -5.45 1.80 18.18
N LEU A 98 -5.12 2.68 17.22
CA LEU A 98 -3.73 2.98 16.85
C LEU A 98 -2.99 3.82 17.90
N VAL A 99 -3.72 4.66 18.63
CA VAL A 99 -3.17 5.52 19.69
C VAL A 99 -2.90 4.72 20.95
N ILE A 100 -3.82 3.83 21.33
CA ILE A 100 -3.70 2.95 22.48
C ILE A 100 -2.61 1.91 22.20
N GLY A 101 -2.66 1.30 21.02
CA GLY A 101 -1.74 0.24 20.60
C GLY A 101 -1.74 -0.94 21.56
N ARG A 102 -0.56 -1.54 21.75
CA ARG A 102 -0.35 -2.60 22.76
C ARG A 102 0.37 -2.10 24.02
N GLN A 103 0.35 -0.78 24.24
CA GLN A 103 1.03 -0.11 25.36
C GLN A 103 2.54 -0.44 25.50
N ALA A 104 3.17 -0.96 24.43
CA ALA A 104 4.60 -1.18 24.38
C ALA A 104 5.34 0.16 24.46
N ARG A 105 6.35 0.24 25.33
CA ARG A 105 7.21 1.42 25.49
C ARG A 105 8.57 1.16 24.84
N GLY A 106 9.10 2.16 24.15
CA GLY A 106 10.45 2.09 23.59
C GLY A 106 11.55 2.08 24.64
N SER A 107 11.29 2.68 25.81
CA SER A 107 12.16 2.63 26.99
C SER A 107 11.29 2.29 28.21
N LEU A 108 11.52 1.13 28.82
CA LEU A 108 10.63 0.60 29.87
C LEU A 108 10.69 1.42 31.17
N TYR A 109 11.85 1.99 31.49
CA TYR A 109 12.12 2.70 32.74
C TYR A 109 12.13 4.22 32.61
N ASP A 110 11.96 4.75 31.39
CA ASP A 110 11.82 6.18 31.18
C ASP A 110 10.37 6.60 31.41
N LEU A 111 10.12 7.26 32.54
CA LEU A 111 8.81 7.79 32.90
C LEU A 111 8.36 8.96 32.01
N ASN A 112 9.30 9.61 31.33
CA ASN A 112 9.04 10.74 30.42
C ASN A 112 8.96 10.30 28.96
N TRP A 113 8.92 8.98 28.68
CA TRP A 113 8.88 8.49 27.31
C TRP A 113 7.61 8.95 26.58
N THR A 114 7.82 9.69 25.49
CA THR A 114 6.74 10.12 24.60
C THR A 114 6.59 9.19 23.41
N ARG A 115 5.37 8.68 23.19
CA ARG A 115 5.07 7.86 22.03
C ARG A 115 5.10 8.69 20.74
N PRO A 116 5.62 8.15 19.63
CA PRO A 116 5.45 8.79 18.32
C PRO A 116 3.97 8.99 18.00
N ALA A 117 3.62 10.11 17.35
CA ALA A 117 2.26 10.35 16.91
C ALA A 117 1.76 9.21 15.97
N PRO A 118 0.47 8.84 16.00
CA PRO A 118 -0.08 7.85 15.08
C PRO A 118 0.03 8.30 13.62
N LEU A 119 -0.09 7.37 12.67
CA LEU A 119 -0.06 7.67 11.23
C LEU A 119 -1.31 8.44 10.77
N VAL A 120 -2.46 8.10 11.35
CA VAL A 120 -3.74 8.75 11.07
C VAL A 120 -4.01 9.77 12.16
N ALA A 121 -4.17 11.04 11.76
CA ALA A 121 -4.48 12.14 12.65
C ALA A 121 -5.86 11.97 13.30
N ASP A 122 -6.07 12.63 14.43
CA ASP A 122 -7.27 12.46 15.26
C ASP A 122 -8.57 12.81 14.52
N ASP A 123 -8.55 13.93 13.79
CA ASP A 123 -9.66 14.43 12.96
C ASP A 123 -9.97 13.56 11.74
N LEU A 124 -9.16 12.53 11.49
CA LEU A 124 -9.29 11.58 10.39
C LEU A 124 -9.64 10.17 10.85
N ARG A 125 -9.97 9.98 12.14
CA ARG A 125 -10.49 8.71 12.67
C ARG A 125 -12.00 8.82 12.86
N PHE A 126 -12.73 7.87 12.31
CA PHE A 126 -14.18 7.89 12.28
C PHE A 126 -14.72 6.56 12.82
N GLY A 127 -15.45 6.65 13.93
CA GLY A 127 -16.27 5.55 14.40
C GLY A 127 -17.59 5.50 13.65
N VAL A 128 -17.96 4.32 13.21
CA VAL A 128 -19.29 4.01 12.69
C VAL A 128 -20.09 3.23 13.72
N ARG A 129 -21.38 3.55 13.83
CA ARG A 129 -22.33 2.78 14.64
C ARG A 129 -22.66 1.47 13.95
N GLU A 130 -21.92 0.44 14.31
CA GLU A 130 -22.23 -0.94 14.00
C GLU A 130 -21.59 -1.86 15.05
N ARG A 131 -22.08 -3.09 15.17
CA ARG A 131 -21.44 -4.08 16.03
C ARG A 131 -21.68 -5.49 15.53
N VAL A 132 -20.61 -6.26 15.47
CA VAL A 132 -20.61 -7.70 15.23
C VAL A 132 -20.02 -8.39 16.45
N ALA A 133 -20.59 -9.52 16.86
CA ALA A 133 -20.10 -10.34 17.95
C ALA A 133 -19.00 -11.32 17.49
N ALA A 134 -18.33 -11.97 18.44
CA ALA A 134 -17.24 -12.90 18.15
C ALA A 134 -17.68 -14.15 17.37
N ASP A 135 -18.96 -14.53 17.45
CA ASP A 135 -19.57 -15.62 16.69
C ASP A 135 -20.03 -15.19 15.28
N GLY A 136 -19.84 -13.92 14.92
CA GLY A 136 -20.25 -13.35 13.64
C GLY A 136 -21.70 -12.86 13.59
N SER A 137 -22.46 -13.00 14.68
CA SER A 137 -23.82 -12.43 14.76
C SER A 137 -23.77 -10.89 14.79
N VAL A 138 -24.77 -10.26 14.18
CA VAL A 138 -24.89 -8.80 14.20
C VAL A 138 -25.59 -8.37 15.49
N VAL A 139 -24.91 -7.54 16.27
CA VAL A 139 -25.42 -6.97 17.53
C VAL A 139 -26.05 -5.59 17.29
N GLU A 140 -25.43 -4.79 16.42
CA GLU A 140 -25.93 -3.49 15.99
C GLU A 140 -25.73 -3.40 14.47
N GLU A 141 -26.83 -3.27 13.74
CA GLU A 141 -26.81 -3.21 12.29
C GLU A 141 -26.18 -1.89 11.82
N LEU A 142 -25.38 -1.94 10.77
CA LEU A 142 -24.95 -0.73 10.08
C LEU A 142 -26.13 -0.17 9.27
N ASP A 143 -26.69 0.97 9.64
CA ASP A 143 -27.80 1.56 8.89
C ASP A 143 -27.33 2.48 7.73
N GLU A 144 -28.27 2.88 6.88
CA GLU A 144 -27.98 3.72 5.71
C GLU A 144 -27.66 5.17 6.10
N GLU A 145 -28.25 5.68 7.19
CA GLU A 145 -28.00 7.05 7.65
C GLU A 145 -26.55 7.21 8.14
N GLU A 146 -26.04 6.21 8.85
CA GLU A 146 -24.66 6.14 9.33
C GLU A 146 -23.67 6.07 8.16
N LEU A 147 -23.98 5.30 7.12
CA LEU A 147 -23.19 5.24 5.88
C LEU A 147 -23.13 6.60 5.18
N LEU A 148 -24.27 7.27 5.02
CA LEU A 148 -24.34 8.60 4.40
C LEU A 148 -23.58 9.64 5.23
N ALA A 149 -23.70 9.58 6.56
CA ALA A 149 -22.98 10.45 7.47
C ALA A 149 -21.46 10.23 7.39
N LEU A 150 -21.00 8.97 7.37
CA LEU A 150 -19.59 8.62 7.19
C LEU A 150 -19.06 9.19 5.87
N VAL A 151 -19.74 8.91 4.75
CA VAL A 151 -19.35 9.40 3.42
C VAL A 151 -19.24 10.94 3.40
N SER A 152 -20.20 11.63 4.01
CA SER A 152 -20.19 13.09 4.12
C SER A 152 -19.01 13.61 4.94
N LYS A 153 -18.67 12.95 6.05
CA LYS A 153 -17.48 13.26 6.86
C LYS A 153 -16.19 13.08 6.04
N LEU A 154 -16.04 11.95 5.36
CA LEU A 154 -14.86 11.66 4.52
C LEU A 154 -14.69 12.69 3.37
N LYS A 155 -15.79 13.06 2.70
CA LYS A 155 -15.80 14.11 1.66
C LYS A 155 -15.32 15.46 2.20
N ARG A 156 -15.90 15.92 3.31
CA ARG A 156 -15.51 17.19 3.96
C ARG A 156 -14.07 17.16 4.43
N ALA A 157 -13.64 16.01 4.93
CA ALA A 157 -12.27 15.77 5.34
C ALA A 157 -11.30 15.64 4.16
N ARG A 158 -11.70 15.72 2.88
CA ARG A 158 -10.80 15.71 1.71
C ARG A 158 -9.69 14.65 1.82
N VAL A 159 -10.09 13.43 2.14
CA VAL A 159 -9.19 12.29 2.35
C VAL A 159 -8.60 11.84 1.03
N GLU A 160 -7.33 11.43 1.05
CA GLU A 160 -6.64 10.92 -0.14
C GLU A 160 -6.74 9.39 -0.24
N SER A 161 -7.03 8.71 0.86
CA SER A 161 -7.28 7.27 0.97
C SER A 161 -8.07 6.95 2.24
N VAL A 162 -8.66 5.75 2.31
CA VAL A 162 -9.41 5.30 3.49
C VAL A 162 -9.04 3.88 3.87
N ALA A 163 -8.72 3.68 5.14
CA ALA A 163 -8.63 2.40 5.82
C ALA A 163 -9.96 2.07 6.50
N VAL A 164 -10.47 0.85 6.33
CA VAL A 164 -11.65 0.35 7.03
C VAL A 164 -11.26 -0.89 7.84
N SER A 165 -11.45 -0.84 9.15
CA SER A 165 -11.13 -1.95 10.06
C SER A 165 -12.17 -2.03 11.18
N LEU A 166 -13.18 -2.86 10.97
CA LEU A 166 -14.21 -3.11 11.97
C LEU A 166 -13.83 -4.29 12.86
N LEU A 167 -14.40 -4.37 14.05
CA LEU A 167 -14.25 -5.55 14.89
C LEU A 167 -14.92 -6.77 14.25
N PHE A 168 -14.28 -7.93 14.41
CA PHE A 168 -14.76 -9.22 13.89
C PHE A 168 -15.03 -9.28 12.38
N SER A 169 -14.56 -8.30 11.60
CA SER A 169 -14.71 -8.29 10.14
C SER A 169 -14.00 -9.44 9.43
N PHE A 170 -12.99 -10.04 10.07
CA PHE A 170 -12.34 -11.26 9.59
C PHE A 170 -13.28 -12.48 9.60
N ALA A 171 -14.25 -12.51 10.52
CA ALA A 171 -15.24 -13.58 10.64
C ALA A 171 -16.52 -13.25 9.85
N ALA A 172 -17.03 -12.01 9.98
CA ALA A 172 -18.23 -11.55 9.30
C ALA A 172 -17.98 -10.20 8.60
N PRO A 173 -17.52 -10.21 7.32
CA PRO A 173 -17.13 -8.99 6.60
C PRO A 173 -18.30 -8.16 6.07
N GLY A 174 -19.55 -8.47 6.46
CA GLY A 174 -20.77 -7.89 5.89
C GLY A 174 -20.79 -6.36 5.92
N HIS A 175 -20.55 -5.77 7.10
CA HIS A 175 -20.52 -4.31 7.28
C HIS A 175 -19.35 -3.66 6.54
N GLU A 176 -18.14 -4.24 6.58
CA GLU A 176 -16.99 -3.70 5.82
C GLU A 176 -17.27 -3.66 4.31
N ARG A 177 -17.92 -4.69 3.75
CA ARG A 177 -18.30 -4.73 2.33
C ARG A 177 -19.34 -3.67 1.98
N ARG A 178 -20.25 -3.35 2.91
CA ARG A 178 -21.25 -2.27 2.73
C ARG A 178 -20.57 -0.90 2.75
N ILE A 179 -19.68 -0.65 3.72
CA ILE A 179 -18.87 0.58 3.78
C ILE A 179 -18.02 0.74 2.52
N GLU A 180 -17.36 -0.33 2.07
CA GLU A 180 -16.55 -0.31 0.85
C GLU A 180 -17.38 0.12 -0.37
N ARG A 181 -18.56 -0.46 -0.57
CA ARG A 181 -19.46 -0.08 -1.67
C ARG A 181 -19.90 1.38 -1.59
N ALA A 182 -20.31 1.84 -0.41
CA ALA A 182 -20.77 3.21 -0.20
C ALA A 182 -19.65 4.22 -0.49
N ILE A 183 -18.44 3.97 0.01
CA ILE A 183 -17.28 4.85 -0.24
C ILE A 183 -16.87 4.81 -1.70
N ALA A 184 -16.80 3.62 -2.32
CA ALA A 184 -16.41 3.49 -3.73
C ALA A 184 -17.38 4.23 -4.67
N ALA A 185 -18.69 4.19 -4.38
CA ALA A 185 -19.69 4.92 -5.14
C ALA A 185 -19.59 6.44 -4.93
N ALA A 186 -19.34 6.88 -3.71
CA ALA A 186 -19.42 8.30 -3.36
C ALA A 186 -18.10 9.09 -3.53
N LEU A 187 -16.96 8.39 -3.50
CA LEU A 187 -15.60 8.94 -3.59
C LEU A 187 -14.80 8.21 -4.68
N PRO A 188 -15.22 8.28 -5.95
CA PRO A 188 -14.51 7.60 -7.03
C PRO A 188 -13.07 8.11 -7.13
N GLY A 189 -12.11 7.19 -7.16
CA GLY A 189 -10.68 7.50 -7.24
C GLY A 189 -9.94 7.59 -5.91
N VAL A 190 -10.65 7.61 -4.77
CA VAL A 190 -10.03 7.49 -3.44
C VAL A 190 -9.74 6.01 -3.16
N PRO A 191 -8.47 5.59 -2.99
CA PRO A 191 -8.14 4.20 -2.75
C PRO A 191 -8.67 3.72 -1.39
N LEU A 192 -9.20 2.50 -1.37
CA LEU A 192 -9.73 1.83 -0.19
C LEU A 192 -8.82 0.66 0.22
N SER A 193 -8.51 0.61 1.51
CA SER A 193 -7.84 -0.50 2.17
C SER A 193 -8.80 -1.11 3.18
N VAL A 194 -9.24 -2.34 2.95
CA VAL A 194 -10.30 -2.98 3.75
C VAL A 194 -9.74 -4.18 4.47
N SER A 195 -9.97 -4.25 5.79
CA SER A 195 -9.21 -5.17 6.64
C SER A 195 -9.46 -6.65 6.37
N HIS A 196 -10.70 -7.06 6.08
CA HIS A 196 -10.98 -8.45 5.72
C HIS A 196 -10.36 -8.91 4.40
N LYS A 197 -9.88 -7.99 3.55
CA LYS A 197 -9.19 -8.33 2.29
C LYS A 197 -7.67 -8.33 2.43
N ILE A 198 -7.14 -7.49 3.32
CA ILE A 198 -5.69 -7.29 3.48
C ILE A 198 -5.12 -8.23 4.54
N LEU A 199 -5.74 -8.30 5.73
CA LEU A 199 -5.26 -9.12 6.83
C LEU A 199 -6.45 -9.61 7.67
N PRO A 200 -7.18 -10.65 7.22
CA PRO A 200 -8.36 -11.19 7.91
C PRO A 200 -7.98 -12.02 9.14
N GLU A 201 -7.33 -11.38 10.12
CA GLU A 201 -6.85 -12.00 11.36
C GLU A 201 -7.53 -11.39 12.58
N TYR A 202 -7.69 -12.12 13.68
CA TYR A 202 -8.50 -11.68 14.82
C TYR A 202 -7.98 -10.45 15.58
N ARG A 203 -6.65 -10.25 15.59
CA ARG A 203 -6.00 -9.19 16.35
C ARG A 203 -6.26 -7.81 15.74
N GLU A 204 -7.09 -7.03 16.40
CA GLU A 204 -7.61 -5.75 15.93
C GLU A 204 -6.52 -4.70 15.73
N TYR A 205 -5.59 -4.52 16.67
CA TYR A 205 -4.53 -3.52 16.52
C TYR A 205 -3.62 -3.84 15.33
N GLU A 206 -3.13 -5.08 15.22
CA GLU A 206 -2.21 -5.51 14.18
C GLU A 206 -2.88 -5.44 12.80
N ARG A 207 -4.16 -5.84 12.72
CA ARG A 207 -5.00 -5.71 11.54
C ARG A 207 -5.20 -4.25 11.16
N THR A 208 -5.64 -3.40 12.09
CA THR A 208 -5.87 -1.98 11.83
C THR A 208 -4.57 -1.26 11.47
N SER A 209 -3.45 -1.56 12.13
CA SER A 209 -2.13 -1.01 11.82
C SER A 209 -1.69 -1.33 10.40
N THR A 210 -1.81 -2.60 9.98
CA THR A 210 -1.46 -3.03 8.62
C THR A 210 -2.30 -2.30 7.57
N VAL A 211 -3.61 -2.21 7.80
CA VAL A 211 -4.56 -1.59 6.86
C VAL A 211 -4.36 -0.08 6.81
N ALA A 212 -4.07 0.57 7.94
CA ALA A 212 -3.74 1.98 8.01
C ALA A 212 -2.43 2.31 7.28
N VAL A 213 -1.37 1.51 7.47
CA VAL A 213 -0.11 1.66 6.72
C VAL A 213 -0.35 1.48 5.22
N ASN A 214 -1.14 0.48 4.83
CA ASN A 214 -1.47 0.29 3.42
C ASN A 214 -2.21 1.51 2.84
N ALA A 215 -3.27 1.99 3.50
CA ALA A 215 -4.00 3.19 3.06
C ALA A 215 -3.09 4.42 2.96
N TYR A 216 -2.19 4.60 3.94
CA TYR A 216 -1.25 5.71 3.99
C TYR A 216 -0.27 5.71 2.82
N LEU A 217 0.19 4.53 2.38
CA LEU A 217 1.18 4.40 1.30
C LEU A 217 0.56 4.19 -0.09
N GLN A 218 -0.70 3.73 -0.16
CA GLN A 218 -1.34 3.28 -1.40
C GLN A 218 -1.41 4.35 -2.50
N PRO A 219 -1.72 5.64 -2.24
CA PRO A 219 -1.70 6.66 -3.29
C PRO A 219 -0.31 6.86 -3.90
N LEU A 220 0.73 6.97 -3.05
CA LEU A 220 2.11 7.13 -3.48
C LEU A 220 2.61 5.92 -4.28
N MET A 221 2.45 4.71 -3.71
CA MET A 221 2.89 3.46 -4.33
C MET A 221 2.10 3.15 -5.60
N GLY A 222 0.80 3.44 -5.61
CA GLY A 222 -0.05 3.25 -6.78
C GLY A 222 0.36 4.16 -7.93
N ALA A 223 0.63 5.44 -7.68
CA ALA A 223 1.09 6.36 -8.72
C ALA A 223 2.45 5.92 -9.31
N TYR A 224 3.37 5.56 -8.42
CA TYR A 224 4.70 5.05 -8.74
C TYR A 224 4.64 3.79 -9.62
N LEU A 225 3.92 2.76 -9.18
CA LEU A 225 3.82 1.48 -9.89
C LEU A 225 3.03 1.60 -11.20
N ARG A 226 2.04 2.50 -11.30
CA ARG A 226 1.33 2.77 -12.57
C ARG A 226 2.27 3.38 -13.62
N ARG A 227 3.08 4.38 -13.26
CA ARG A 227 4.06 4.98 -14.19
C ARG A 227 5.09 3.97 -14.67
N LEU A 228 5.59 3.14 -13.76
CA LEU A 228 6.51 2.06 -14.10
C LEU A 228 5.83 1.02 -15.01
N GLY A 229 4.62 0.58 -14.65
CA GLY A 229 3.84 -0.40 -15.41
C GLY A 229 3.39 0.09 -16.79
N ALA A 230 3.30 1.41 -17.02
CA ALA A 230 3.05 1.97 -18.35
C ALA A 230 4.29 1.88 -19.27
N SER A 231 5.50 1.79 -18.69
CA SER A 231 6.76 1.76 -19.43
C SER A 231 7.21 0.36 -19.84
N VAL A 232 6.62 -0.68 -19.25
CA VAL A 232 6.88 -2.09 -19.55
C VAL A 232 5.56 -2.79 -19.87
N LYS A 233 5.55 -3.94 -20.55
CA LYS A 233 4.29 -4.66 -20.80
C LYS A 233 3.75 -5.16 -19.46
N GLY A 234 2.47 -4.90 -19.13
CA GLY A 234 1.94 -5.10 -17.76
C GLY A 234 2.16 -6.47 -17.09
N LYS A 235 2.41 -7.55 -17.85
CA LYS A 235 2.75 -8.88 -17.31
C LYS A 235 4.24 -9.11 -17.03
N SER A 236 5.09 -8.12 -17.33
CA SER A 236 6.54 -8.24 -17.22
C SER A 236 7.13 -7.52 -16.01
N LEU A 237 6.33 -6.73 -15.26
CA LEU A 237 6.73 -6.15 -13.98
C LEU A 237 6.30 -7.03 -12.81
N ARG A 238 7.25 -7.45 -11.98
CA ARG A 238 7.02 -8.11 -10.69
C ARG A 238 7.67 -7.28 -9.59
N VAL A 239 6.97 -7.09 -8.48
CA VAL A 239 7.49 -6.38 -7.30
C VAL A 239 7.75 -7.40 -6.20
N MET A 240 8.91 -7.32 -5.56
CA MET A 240 9.26 -8.20 -4.45
C MET A 240 8.35 -7.91 -3.24
N GLN A 241 7.89 -8.97 -2.59
CA GLN A 241 7.06 -8.92 -1.40
C GLN A 241 7.83 -9.45 -0.19
N SER A 242 7.35 -9.14 1.01
CA SER A 242 7.98 -9.60 2.26
C SER A 242 7.92 -11.11 2.48
N SER A 243 7.10 -11.83 1.70
CA SER A 243 6.99 -13.29 1.72
C SER A 243 8.14 -14.04 1.05
N GLY A 244 9.03 -13.32 0.35
CA GLY A 244 9.89 -13.90 -0.69
C GLY A 244 9.13 -14.19 -1.98
#